data_AF-A0A1F9F7Z7-F1
#
_entry.id   AF-A0A1F9F7Z7-F1
#
_cell.length_a   1.000
_cell.length_b   1.000
_cell.length_c   1.000
_cell.angle_alpha   90.00
_cell.angle_beta   90.00
_cell.angle_gamma   90.00
#
_symmetry.space_group_name_H-M   'P 1'
#
loop_
_entity.id
_entity.type
_entity.pdbx_description
1 polymer ?
#
loop_
_entity_poly.entity_id
_entity_poly.type
_entity_poly.pdbx_seq_one_letter_code
_entity_poly.pdbx_strand_id
1 'polypeptide(L)'
;MSKKSIKNLSFITLVVLFGMAAKCQFLNPKVKLPNVTLTFGDPVTLTIPLNKQEVTVTATIPIPDLEGAFLQINPTTKDKPGEVVLTVPRSAFDNPNFRLRDPATLPGGRALPNVPEGKLPHVAINVEKWHNVTFYLGVEVAALFIPTDKGDDVELTLPITDNSGRDIGFITKVPTDANKQNHGYFVMFNWNLATTNPLNGTATLRNEDIHRVKVNGKTLEELSDEELAEVWDKISEEFKF
;
A
#
# COMPACT_ATOMS: atom_id res chain seq x y z
N MET A 1 -35.72 68.88 24.64
CA MET A 1 -36.23 67.50 24.83
C MET A 1 -36.34 66.83 23.46
N SER A 2 -35.40 65.94 23.16
CA SER A 2 -35.26 65.25 21.88
C SER A 2 -36.02 63.93 21.91
N LYS A 3 -36.90 63.68 20.93
CA LYS A 3 -37.46 62.36 20.64
C LYS A 3 -37.00 61.97 19.23
N LYS A 4 -36.05 61.05 19.15
CA LYS A 4 -35.66 60.36 17.91
C LYS A 4 -36.26 58.95 17.94
N SER A 5 -36.90 58.58 16.86
CA SER A 5 -37.64 57.35 16.68
C SER A 5 -36.97 56.49 15.58
N ILE A 6 -36.73 55.22 15.94
CA ILE A 6 -36.69 53.99 15.12
C ILE A 6 -35.59 53.84 14.06
N LYS A 7 -34.77 52.78 14.18
CA LYS A 7 -34.77 51.60 13.28
C LYS A 7 -33.82 50.49 13.78
N ASN A 8 -34.32 49.26 13.65
CA ASN A 8 -33.69 47.98 13.95
C ASN A 8 -32.36 47.74 13.20
N LEU A 9 -31.40 47.09 13.86
CA LEU A 9 -30.41 46.16 13.26
C LEU A 9 -29.75 45.39 14.44
N SER A 10 -30.25 44.22 14.82
CA SER A 10 -29.87 42.89 14.32
C SER A 10 -28.37 42.55 14.48
N PHE A 11 -28.12 41.54 15.33
CA PHE A 11 -27.07 40.52 15.27
C PHE A 11 -25.61 40.93 15.05
N ILE A 12 -24.80 40.81 16.10
CA ILE A 12 -23.42 40.28 15.97
C ILE A 12 -23.24 39.21 17.04
N THR A 13 -23.73 38.01 16.72
CA THR A 13 -23.21 36.76 17.27
C THR A 13 -22.27 36.22 16.20
N LEU A 14 -20.97 36.52 16.27
CA LEU A 14 -19.97 35.91 15.41
C LEU A 14 -19.15 34.89 16.21
N VAL A 15 -19.75 33.71 16.32
CA VAL A 15 -19.14 32.38 16.25
C VAL A 15 -17.59 32.37 16.24
N VAL A 16 -16.98 32.25 17.41
CA VAL A 16 -15.64 31.67 17.57
C VAL A 16 -15.84 30.16 17.71
N LEU A 17 -16.02 29.49 16.57
CA LEU A 17 -16.23 28.05 16.48
C LEU A 17 -15.69 27.55 15.12
N PHE A 18 -14.45 27.89 14.82
CA PHE A 18 -13.74 27.40 13.63
C PHE A 18 -12.42 26.67 13.95
N GLY A 19 -12.19 26.28 15.22
CA GLY A 19 -10.97 25.56 15.61
C GLY A 19 -11.08 24.05 15.75
N MET A 20 -12.30 23.48 15.80
CA MET A 20 -12.48 22.05 16.13
C MET A 20 -13.39 21.26 15.19
N ALA A 21 -14.07 21.90 14.24
CA ALA A 21 -14.94 21.19 13.30
C ALA A 21 -14.18 20.57 12.12
N ALA A 22 -13.00 21.11 11.76
CA ALA A 22 -12.20 20.60 10.64
C ALA A 22 -11.69 19.17 10.94
N LYS A 23 -11.22 18.85 12.15
CA LYS A 23 -10.73 17.49 12.44
C LYS A 23 -11.80 16.39 12.36
N CYS A 24 -13.09 16.72 12.57
CA CYS A 24 -14.15 15.70 12.62
C CYS A 24 -14.85 15.40 11.29
N GLN A 25 -14.82 16.31 10.30
CA GLN A 25 -15.38 16.04 8.96
C GLN A 25 -14.40 15.37 7.99
N PHE A 26 -13.11 15.37 8.32
CA PHE A 26 -12.04 14.77 7.51
C PHE A 26 -11.94 13.24 7.60
N LEU A 27 -12.66 12.60 8.54
CA LEU A 27 -12.63 11.16 8.77
C LEU A 27 -13.62 10.35 7.93
N ASN A 28 -14.27 10.95 6.92
CA ASN A 28 -15.18 10.22 6.02
C ASN A 28 -14.73 10.27 4.54
N PRO A 29 -13.50 9.83 4.23
CA PRO A 29 -13.06 9.76 2.86
C PRO A 29 -13.82 8.64 2.13
N LYS A 30 -14.50 8.98 1.04
CA LYS A 30 -14.95 8.01 0.01
C LYS A 30 -13.74 7.48 -0.79
N VAL A 31 -12.65 7.15 -0.09
CA VAL A 31 -11.43 6.57 -0.62
C VAL A 31 -11.67 5.08 -0.68
N LYS A 32 -11.68 4.49 -1.89
CA LYS A 32 -11.67 3.03 -2.00
C LYS A 32 -10.20 2.61 -2.08
N LEU A 33 -9.71 1.78 -1.17
CA LEU A 33 -8.37 1.22 -1.30
C LEU A 33 -8.36 0.14 -2.39
N PRO A 34 -7.22 -0.14 -3.05
CA PRO A 34 -7.11 -1.32 -3.89
C PRO A 34 -7.42 -2.57 -3.05
N ASN A 35 -8.22 -3.48 -3.61
CA ASN A 35 -8.53 -4.76 -2.97
C ASN A 35 -7.33 -5.71 -3.04
N VAL A 36 -6.23 -5.33 -2.37
CA VAL A 36 -5.10 -6.21 -2.13
C VAL A 36 -5.55 -7.26 -1.14
N THR A 37 -5.45 -8.53 -1.55
CA THR A 37 -5.83 -9.67 -0.72
C THR A 37 -4.61 -10.53 -0.49
N LEU A 38 -4.33 -10.81 0.77
CA LEU A 38 -3.31 -11.78 1.18
C LEU A 38 -4.04 -12.97 1.80
N THR A 39 -3.95 -14.12 1.16
CA THR A 39 -4.55 -15.38 1.61
C THR A 39 -3.49 -16.21 2.30
N PHE A 40 -3.77 -16.59 3.56
CA PHE A 40 -2.90 -17.42 4.37
C PHE A 40 -3.19 -18.91 4.17
N GLY A 41 -2.13 -19.72 4.16
CA GLY A 41 -2.19 -21.15 3.95
C GLY A 41 -0.84 -21.68 3.51
N ASP A 42 -0.85 -22.87 2.92
CA ASP A 42 0.27 -23.40 2.15
C ASP A 42 -0.27 -23.80 0.77
N PRO A 43 -0.02 -23.00 -0.28
CA PRO A 43 0.86 -21.83 -0.32
C PRO A 43 0.22 -20.54 0.23
N VAL A 44 1.07 -19.53 0.50
CA VAL A 44 0.64 -18.15 0.74
C VAL A 44 0.41 -17.45 -0.61
N THR A 45 -0.68 -16.71 -0.72
CA THR A 45 -1.03 -16.01 -1.98
C THR A 45 -1.27 -14.53 -1.76
N LEU A 46 -0.56 -13.68 -2.50
CA LEU A 46 -0.79 -12.23 -2.57
C LEU A 46 -1.43 -11.88 -3.91
N THR A 47 -2.65 -11.35 -3.87
CA THR A 47 -3.42 -10.91 -5.03
C THR A 47 -3.52 -9.39 -5.05
N ILE A 48 -3.11 -8.79 -6.17
CA ILE A 48 -3.16 -7.35 -6.39
C ILE A 48 -3.93 -7.07 -7.69
N PRO A 49 -5.05 -6.34 -7.64
CA PRO A 49 -5.79 -5.97 -8.84
C PRO A 49 -5.04 -4.89 -9.64
N LEU A 50 -4.92 -5.12 -10.94
CA LEU A 50 -4.37 -4.19 -11.93
C LEU A 50 -5.48 -3.27 -12.45
N ASN A 51 -5.82 -2.27 -11.65
CA ASN A 51 -6.84 -1.30 -12.04
C ASN A 51 -6.34 -0.43 -13.21
N LYS A 52 -7.18 -0.28 -14.24
CA LYS A 52 -6.94 0.55 -15.45
C LYS A 52 -5.90 0.01 -16.44
N GLN A 53 -5.34 -1.18 -16.23
CA GLN A 53 -4.51 -1.87 -17.23
C GLN A 53 -5.30 -3.02 -17.85
N GLU A 54 -5.48 -3.00 -19.18
CA GLU A 54 -6.04 -4.13 -19.91
C GLU A 54 -4.98 -5.22 -20.06
N VAL A 55 -5.11 -6.27 -19.27
CA VAL A 55 -4.31 -7.49 -19.44
C VAL A 55 -5.12 -8.47 -20.27
N THR A 56 -4.60 -8.87 -21.44
CA THR A 56 -5.29 -9.78 -22.37
C THR A 56 -4.76 -11.21 -22.32
N VAL A 57 -3.69 -11.46 -21.57
CA VAL A 57 -2.99 -12.74 -21.53
C VAL A 57 -2.83 -13.26 -20.10
N THR A 58 -2.93 -14.57 -19.94
CA THR A 58 -2.50 -15.27 -18.72
C THR A 58 -1.03 -15.63 -18.86
N ALA A 59 -0.24 -15.38 -17.83
CA ALA A 59 1.14 -15.82 -17.76
C ALA A 59 1.46 -16.37 -16.36
N THR A 60 2.19 -17.47 -16.31
CA THR A 60 2.74 -18.03 -15.07
C THR A 60 4.24 -18.07 -15.19
N ILE A 61 4.92 -17.41 -14.25
CA ILE A 61 6.37 -17.24 -14.23
C ILE A 61 6.89 -17.94 -12.98
N PRO A 62 7.63 -19.05 -13.10
CA PRO A 62 8.24 -19.69 -11.94
C PRO A 62 9.30 -18.77 -11.35
N ILE A 63 9.42 -18.80 -10.03
CA ILE A 63 10.42 -18.03 -9.29
C ILE A 63 11.69 -18.87 -9.23
N PRO A 64 12.82 -18.46 -9.86
CA PRO A 64 14.03 -19.27 -9.87
C PRO A 64 14.48 -19.62 -8.45
N ASP A 65 14.90 -20.88 -8.30
CA ASP A 65 15.44 -21.45 -7.06
C ASP A 65 14.45 -21.55 -5.89
N LEU A 66 13.17 -21.26 -6.12
CA LEU A 66 12.08 -21.49 -5.18
C LEU A 66 11.05 -22.44 -5.79
N GLU A 67 11.20 -23.72 -5.46
CA GLU A 67 10.28 -24.76 -5.93
C GLU A 67 8.85 -24.45 -5.51
N GLY A 68 7.92 -24.53 -6.47
CA GLY A 68 6.49 -24.28 -6.27
C GLY A 68 6.10 -22.80 -6.14
N ALA A 69 7.06 -21.87 -6.09
CA ALA A 69 6.77 -20.44 -6.06
C ALA A 69 6.61 -19.89 -7.50
N PHE A 70 5.58 -19.09 -7.74
CA PHE A 70 5.33 -18.50 -9.05
C PHE A 70 4.58 -17.18 -8.96
N LEU A 71 4.79 -16.34 -9.97
CA LEU A 71 3.97 -15.16 -10.25
C LEU A 71 2.99 -15.51 -11.36
N GLN A 72 1.70 -15.36 -11.10
CA GLN A 72 0.64 -15.53 -12.09
C GLN A 72 0.00 -14.18 -12.39
N ILE A 73 -0.30 -13.98 -13.66
CA ILE A 73 -1.00 -12.83 -14.18
C ILE A 73 -2.31 -13.34 -14.75
N ASN A 74 -3.41 -12.74 -14.34
CA ASN A 74 -4.73 -13.05 -14.84
C ASN A 74 -5.29 -11.88 -15.65
N PRO A 75 -5.92 -12.16 -16.80
CA PRO A 75 -6.45 -11.13 -17.69
C PRO A 75 -7.66 -10.42 -17.10
N THR A 76 -7.90 -9.20 -17.59
CA THR A 76 -9.11 -8.45 -17.32
C THR A 76 -10.30 -9.15 -17.99
N THR A 77 -11.39 -9.33 -17.24
CA THR A 77 -12.67 -9.85 -17.75
C THR A 77 -13.73 -8.78 -17.66
N LYS A 78 -14.91 -9.00 -18.25
CA LYS A 78 -16.04 -8.06 -18.18
C LYS A 78 -16.42 -7.70 -16.73
N ASP A 79 -16.25 -8.66 -15.81
CA ASP A 79 -16.74 -8.55 -14.44
C ASP A 79 -15.62 -8.43 -13.39
N LYS A 80 -14.34 -8.52 -13.79
CA LYS A 80 -13.19 -8.44 -12.88
C LYS A 80 -11.99 -7.75 -13.52
N PRO A 81 -11.29 -6.84 -12.81
CA PRO A 81 -10.02 -6.31 -13.27
C PRO A 81 -9.00 -7.43 -13.45
N GLY A 82 -7.98 -7.21 -14.29
CA GLY A 82 -6.80 -8.07 -14.30
C GLY A 82 -6.13 -8.06 -12.92
N GLU A 83 -5.36 -9.08 -12.62
CA GLU A 83 -4.70 -9.20 -11.32
C GLU A 83 -3.33 -9.89 -11.43
N VAL A 84 -2.45 -9.54 -10.51
CA VAL A 84 -1.19 -10.23 -10.26
C VAL A 84 -1.36 -11.06 -9.00
N VAL A 85 -1.01 -12.33 -9.10
CA VAL A 85 -1.11 -13.32 -8.03
C VAL A 85 0.28 -13.90 -7.80
N LEU A 86 0.90 -13.53 -6.69
CA LEU A 86 2.13 -14.16 -6.23
C LEU A 86 1.77 -15.34 -5.33
N THR A 87 2.29 -16.52 -5.65
CA THR A 87 2.12 -17.74 -4.86
C THR A 87 3.48 -18.21 -4.35
N VAL A 88 3.59 -18.43 -3.04
CA VAL A 88 4.83 -18.89 -2.39
C VAL A 88 4.49 -20.02 -1.42
N PRO A 89 4.99 -21.24 -1.65
CA PRO A 89 4.80 -22.34 -0.72
C PRO A 89 5.66 -22.15 0.53
N ARG A 90 5.23 -22.73 1.65
CA ARG A 90 5.99 -22.65 2.91
C ARG A 90 7.40 -23.20 2.76
N SER A 91 7.57 -24.27 1.99
CA SER A 91 8.87 -24.93 1.75
C SER A 91 9.90 -24.00 1.10
N ALA A 92 9.49 -22.97 0.35
CA ALA A 92 10.40 -22.01 -0.27
C ALA A 92 11.21 -21.22 0.78
N PHE A 93 10.65 -20.99 1.97
CA PHE A 93 11.30 -20.24 3.05
C PHE A 93 12.31 -21.07 3.87
N ASP A 94 12.19 -22.39 3.79
CA ASP A 94 13.11 -23.33 4.45
C ASP A 94 14.36 -23.62 3.59
N ASN A 95 14.41 -23.09 2.36
CA ASN A 95 15.54 -23.30 1.46
C ASN A 95 16.82 -22.60 1.99
N PRO A 96 17.90 -23.33 2.34
CA PRO A 96 19.12 -22.72 2.88
C PRO A 96 19.90 -21.92 1.84
N ASN A 97 19.82 -22.29 0.56
CA ASN A 97 20.48 -21.55 -0.53
C ASN A 97 19.84 -20.17 -0.74
N PHE A 98 18.57 -20.03 -0.35
CA PHE A 98 17.86 -18.76 -0.40
C PHE A 98 18.41 -17.75 0.62
N ARG A 99 18.86 -18.20 1.80
CA ARG A 99 19.35 -17.35 2.90
C ARG A 99 20.72 -16.70 2.65
N LEU A 100 21.44 -17.14 1.62
CA LEU A 100 22.82 -16.75 1.34
C LEU A 100 22.95 -15.75 0.20
N ARG A 101 21.85 -15.21 -0.33
CA ARG A 101 21.89 -14.25 -1.42
C ARG A 101 22.26 -12.85 -0.97
N ASP A 102 22.90 -12.12 -1.87
CA ASP A 102 23.20 -10.71 -1.69
C ASP A 102 21.91 -9.95 -1.39
N PRO A 103 21.89 -8.99 -0.46
CA PRO A 103 20.71 -8.19 -0.21
C PRO A 103 20.45 -7.16 -1.32
N ALA A 104 19.18 -6.82 -1.58
CA ALA A 104 18.82 -5.72 -2.48
C ALA A 104 17.85 -4.72 -1.88
N THR A 105 17.93 -3.55 -2.50
CA THR A 105 17.12 -2.35 -2.33
C THR A 105 15.94 -2.35 -3.32
N LEU A 106 15.12 -1.29 -3.28
CA LEU A 106 14.20 -0.99 -4.37
C LEU A 106 14.96 -0.77 -5.69
N PRO A 107 14.28 -0.88 -6.85
CA PRO A 107 14.80 -0.37 -8.11
C PRO A 107 15.25 1.09 -7.96
N GLY A 108 16.38 1.43 -8.58
CA GLY A 108 17.03 2.73 -8.40
C GLY A 108 17.88 2.87 -7.13
N GLY A 109 18.08 1.79 -6.35
CA GLY A 109 19.02 1.77 -5.21
C GLY A 109 18.47 2.30 -3.89
N ARG A 110 17.17 2.61 -3.82
CA ARG A 110 16.55 3.21 -2.63
C ARG A 110 16.25 2.18 -1.56
N ALA A 111 16.39 2.58 -0.30
CA ALA A 111 16.07 1.71 0.83
C ALA A 111 14.63 1.17 0.73
N LEU A 112 14.46 -0.12 1.05
CA LEU A 112 13.15 -0.73 1.21
C LEU A 112 12.39 -0.02 2.35
N PRO A 113 11.15 0.45 2.12
CA PRO A 113 10.34 1.11 3.14
C PRO A 113 10.18 0.24 4.39
N ASN A 114 10.32 0.83 5.57
CA ASN A 114 10.17 0.16 6.87
C ASN A 114 11.03 -1.11 7.07
N VAL A 115 12.16 -1.23 6.36
CA VAL A 115 13.16 -2.28 6.60
C VAL A 115 14.37 -1.65 7.29
N PRO A 116 14.80 -2.12 8.49
CA PRO A 116 15.86 -1.48 9.26
C PRO A 116 17.19 -1.27 8.53
N GLU A 117 17.58 -2.22 7.66
CA GLU A 117 18.79 -2.10 6.82
C GLU A 117 18.52 -1.53 5.43
N GLY A 118 17.26 -1.20 5.11
CA GLY A 118 16.84 -0.75 3.79
C GLY A 118 17.01 -1.80 2.69
N LYS A 119 17.32 -3.06 3.03
CA LYS A 119 17.58 -4.15 2.10
C LYS A 119 17.14 -5.47 2.69
N LEU A 120 16.72 -6.41 1.85
CA LEU A 120 16.39 -7.79 2.24
C LEU A 120 17.34 -8.78 1.56
N PRO A 121 17.77 -9.87 2.22
CA PRO A 121 18.56 -10.95 1.59
C PRO A 121 17.67 -11.67 0.57
N HIS A 122 17.89 -11.51 -0.74
CA HIS A 122 16.79 -11.60 -1.73
C HIS A 122 17.09 -12.44 -2.99
N VAL A 123 16.00 -12.88 -3.66
CA VAL A 123 15.94 -13.17 -5.11
C VAL A 123 15.17 -12.03 -5.77
N ALA A 124 15.84 -11.06 -6.40
CA ALA A 124 15.15 -10.06 -7.22
C ALA A 124 14.87 -10.69 -8.57
N ILE A 125 13.65 -11.18 -8.74
CA ILE A 125 13.20 -11.53 -10.08
C ILE A 125 12.69 -10.26 -10.70
N ASN A 126 13.48 -9.73 -11.62
CA ASN A 126 13.01 -8.70 -12.52
C ASN A 126 12.28 -9.38 -13.68
N VAL A 127 10.99 -9.09 -13.79
CA VAL A 127 10.23 -9.45 -15.00
C VAL A 127 10.30 -8.26 -15.95
N GLU A 128 11.34 -8.21 -16.79
CA GLU A 128 11.62 -7.07 -17.70
C GLU A 128 10.44 -6.75 -18.62
N LYS A 129 9.70 -7.78 -19.06
CA LYS A 129 8.49 -7.63 -19.87
C LYS A 129 7.36 -6.88 -19.15
N TRP A 130 7.49 -6.65 -17.85
CA TRP A 130 6.50 -6.11 -16.92
C TRP A 130 7.11 -4.98 -16.09
N HIS A 131 7.85 -4.08 -16.75
CA HIS A 131 8.30 -2.80 -16.20
C HIS A 131 9.24 -2.88 -14.97
N ASN A 132 9.87 -4.03 -14.69
CA ASN A 132 10.71 -4.28 -13.52
C ASN A 132 9.96 -4.54 -12.20
N VAL A 133 8.84 -5.28 -12.25
CA VAL A 133 8.30 -5.94 -11.04
C VAL A 133 9.44 -6.69 -10.36
N THR A 134 9.61 -6.48 -9.05
CA THR A 134 10.70 -7.08 -8.27
C THR A 134 10.13 -7.79 -7.06
N PHE A 135 10.46 -9.07 -6.94
CA PHE A 135 10.10 -9.86 -5.77
C PHE A 135 11.22 -9.81 -4.72
N TYR A 136 10.83 -9.78 -3.45
CA TYR A 136 11.75 -9.85 -2.32
C TYR A 136 11.26 -10.92 -1.37
N LEU A 137 12.20 -11.66 -0.83
CA LEU A 137 11.95 -12.59 0.24
C LEU A 137 13.03 -12.38 1.28
N GLY A 138 12.74 -12.72 2.51
CA GLY A 138 13.68 -12.73 3.62
C GLY A 138 13.29 -13.85 4.58
N VAL A 139 14.05 -13.99 5.67
CA VAL A 139 13.83 -15.09 6.64
C VAL A 139 12.43 -15.03 7.25
N GLU A 140 11.88 -13.84 7.49
CA GLU A 140 10.58 -13.66 8.15
C GLU A 140 9.57 -12.86 7.32
N VAL A 141 10.00 -12.32 6.19
CA VAL A 141 9.18 -11.41 5.37
C VAL A 141 9.18 -11.82 3.90
N ALA A 142 8.10 -11.48 3.22
CA ALA A 142 7.99 -11.51 1.77
C ALA A 142 7.52 -10.14 1.30
N ALA A 143 8.04 -9.68 0.16
CA ALA A 143 7.68 -8.40 -0.39
C ALA A 143 7.63 -8.41 -1.92
N LEU A 144 6.88 -7.48 -2.49
CA LEU A 144 6.72 -7.32 -3.93
C LEU A 144 6.73 -5.84 -4.25
N PHE A 145 7.58 -5.44 -5.18
CA PHE A 145 7.55 -4.12 -5.80
C PHE A 145 6.90 -4.21 -7.18
N ILE A 146 5.85 -3.44 -7.40
CA ILE A 146 5.17 -3.30 -8.68
C ILE A 146 5.35 -1.87 -9.18
N PRO A 147 6.08 -1.65 -10.27
CA PRO A 147 6.19 -0.34 -10.91
C PRO A 147 4.81 0.14 -11.40
N THR A 148 4.56 1.44 -11.36
CA THR A 148 3.34 2.04 -11.93
C THR A 148 3.69 2.95 -13.09
N ASP A 149 2.73 3.27 -13.96
CA ASP A 149 2.98 4.14 -15.11
C ASP A 149 3.05 5.63 -14.72
N LYS A 150 2.37 5.99 -13.61
CA LYS A 150 2.36 7.33 -13.04
C LYS A 150 3.05 7.33 -11.69
N GLY A 151 4.02 8.22 -11.55
CA GLY A 151 4.72 8.48 -10.31
C GLY A 151 4.11 9.65 -9.58
N ASP A 152 4.14 9.57 -8.26
CA ASP A 152 3.79 10.67 -7.36
C ASP A 152 5.03 11.09 -6.58
N ASP A 153 4.97 12.27 -5.97
CA ASP A 153 6.05 12.79 -5.12
C ASP A 153 5.86 12.44 -3.63
N VAL A 154 4.77 11.73 -3.30
CA VAL A 154 4.39 11.43 -1.91
C VAL A 154 4.49 9.94 -1.63
N GLU A 155 5.19 9.60 -0.56
CA GLU A 155 5.16 8.25 -0.01
C GLU A 155 3.91 8.06 0.86
N LEU A 156 3.10 7.05 0.53
CA LEU A 156 1.91 6.67 1.31
C LEU A 156 2.05 5.23 1.79
N THR A 157 2.06 5.01 3.10
CA THR A 157 2.14 3.67 3.69
C THR A 157 0.86 3.34 4.45
N LEU A 158 0.25 2.20 4.12
CA LEU A 158 -0.95 1.64 4.75
C LEU A 158 -0.60 0.30 5.40
N PRO A 159 -0.96 0.04 6.66
CA PRO A 159 -0.78 -1.27 7.25
C PRO A 159 -1.71 -2.31 6.61
N ILE A 160 -1.23 -3.56 6.54
CA ILE A 160 -2.05 -4.72 6.22
C ILE A 160 -2.31 -5.44 7.54
N THR A 161 -3.58 -5.67 7.83
CA THR A 161 -4.03 -6.30 9.07
C THR A 161 -4.76 -7.61 8.79
N ASP A 162 -4.61 -8.58 9.67
CA ASP A 162 -5.44 -9.78 9.64
C ASP A 162 -6.83 -9.53 10.25
N ASN A 163 -7.72 -10.52 10.17
CA ASN A 163 -9.07 -10.44 10.72
C ASN A 163 -9.15 -10.18 12.24
N SER A 164 -8.04 -10.32 12.98
CA SER A 164 -7.96 -9.96 14.41
C SER A 164 -7.52 -8.51 14.64
N GLY A 165 -7.20 -7.77 13.58
CA GLY A 165 -6.67 -6.41 13.64
C GLY A 165 -5.16 -6.34 13.91
N ARG A 166 -4.45 -7.48 13.87
CA ARG A 166 -3.01 -7.53 14.07
C ARG A 166 -2.29 -7.11 12.80
N ASP A 167 -1.27 -6.26 12.94
CA ASP A 167 -0.39 -5.87 11.84
C ASP A 167 0.45 -7.06 11.39
N ILE A 168 0.37 -7.36 10.11
CA ILE A 168 1.10 -8.45 9.49
C ILE A 168 1.93 -7.97 8.29
N GLY A 169 1.83 -6.70 7.92
CA GLY A 169 2.48 -6.14 6.75
C GLY A 169 2.08 -4.71 6.48
N PHE A 170 2.44 -4.21 5.32
CA PHE A 170 2.04 -2.91 4.80
C PHE A 170 2.13 -2.88 3.28
N ILE A 171 1.46 -1.90 2.69
CA ILE A 171 1.68 -1.45 1.33
C ILE A 171 2.20 -0.01 1.39
N THR A 172 3.23 0.28 0.61
CA THR A 172 3.80 1.61 0.44
C THR A 172 3.71 2.00 -1.02
N LYS A 173 3.04 3.11 -1.33
CA LYS A 173 3.25 3.81 -2.59
C LYS A 173 4.60 4.49 -2.52
N VAL A 174 5.55 3.97 -3.27
CA VAL A 174 6.90 4.48 -3.39
C VAL A 174 6.87 5.64 -4.38
N PRO A 175 7.29 6.86 -3.99
CA PRO A 175 7.27 8.01 -4.86
C PRO A 175 8.32 7.86 -5.97
N THR A 176 8.29 8.80 -6.90
CA THR A 176 9.27 8.90 -7.97
C THR A 176 10.66 9.23 -7.43
N ASP A 177 11.69 8.63 -8.00
CA ASP A 177 13.07 8.97 -7.65
C ASP A 177 13.53 10.31 -8.28
N ALA A 178 14.75 10.73 -7.97
CA ALA A 178 15.33 11.98 -8.48
C ALA A 178 15.42 12.04 -10.01
N ASN A 179 15.47 10.88 -10.68
CA ASN A 179 15.50 10.77 -12.15
C ASN A 179 14.09 10.70 -12.76
N LYS A 180 13.05 10.88 -11.95
CA LYS A 180 11.65 10.70 -12.31
C LYS A 180 11.32 9.27 -12.75
N GLN A 181 11.95 8.28 -12.11
CA GLN A 181 11.80 6.86 -12.40
C GLN A 181 11.52 6.03 -11.12
N ASN A 182 11.33 4.73 -11.30
CA ASN A 182 11.29 3.71 -10.24
C ASN A 182 10.19 3.87 -9.18
N HIS A 183 9.11 4.59 -9.48
CA HIS A 183 7.92 4.67 -8.63
C HIS A 183 7.04 3.42 -8.75
N GLY A 184 6.26 3.14 -7.71
CA GLY A 184 5.39 1.97 -7.71
C GLY A 184 4.79 1.64 -6.35
N TYR A 185 4.23 0.45 -6.22
CA TYR A 185 3.75 -0.09 -4.96
C TYR A 185 4.74 -1.11 -4.42
N PHE A 186 5.16 -0.94 -3.17
CA PHE A 186 5.92 -1.91 -2.40
C PHE A 186 5.01 -2.55 -1.35
N VAL A 187 4.71 -3.83 -1.49
CA VAL A 187 3.92 -4.60 -0.51
C VAL A 187 4.88 -5.47 0.26
N MET A 188 4.82 -5.47 1.59
CA MET A 188 5.60 -6.36 2.44
C MET A 188 4.71 -6.98 3.51
N PHE A 189 4.94 -8.25 3.84
CA PHE A 189 4.26 -8.92 4.93
C PHE A 189 5.19 -9.90 5.65
N ASN A 190 4.91 -10.11 6.93
CA ASN A 190 5.56 -11.12 7.75
C ASN A 190 4.90 -12.47 7.52
N TRP A 191 5.63 -13.39 6.91
CA TRP A 191 5.08 -14.69 6.53
C TRP A 191 4.99 -15.66 7.72
N ASN A 192 5.82 -15.48 8.76
CA ASN A 192 5.70 -16.26 9.99
C ASN A 192 4.35 -15.97 10.64
N LEU A 193 3.99 -14.70 10.80
CA LEU A 193 2.69 -14.29 11.34
C LEU A 193 1.52 -14.76 10.48
N ALA A 194 1.71 -14.76 9.16
CA ALA A 194 0.76 -15.26 8.18
C ALA A 194 0.50 -16.76 8.31
N THR A 195 1.55 -17.57 8.45
CA THR A 195 1.46 -19.04 8.43
C THR A 195 1.21 -19.67 9.80
N THR A 196 1.48 -18.95 10.90
CA THR A 196 1.13 -19.39 12.26
C THR A 196 -0.25 -18.92 12.70
N ASN A 197 -1.01 -18.23 11.84
CA ASN A 197 -2.37 -17.83 12.16
C ASN A 197 -3.30 -19.06 12.11
N PRO A 198 -3.88 -19.50 13.26
CA PRO A 198 -4.66 -20.75 13.33
C PRO A 198 -5.98 -20.71 12.54
N LEU A 199 -6.32 -19.58 11.90
CA LEU A 199 -7.63 -19.36 11.28
C LEU A 199 -7.67 -19.52 9.75
N ASN A 200 -6.59 -19.91 9.05
CA ASN A 200 -6.57 -19.86 7.56
C ASN A 200 -7.16 -18.54 7.07
N GLY A 201 -6.58 -17.43 7.54
CA GLY A 201 -7.17 -16.11 7.36
C GLY A 201 -6.95 -15.53 5.98
N THR A 202 -7.72 -14.49 5.70
CA THR A 202 -7.37 -13.49 4.70
C THR A 202 -6.95 -12.22 5.45
N ALA A 203 -6.04 -11.46 4.87
CA ALA A 203 -5.82 -10.07 5.22
C ALA A 203 -6.11 -9.22 4.00
N THR A 204 -6.78 -8.10 4.24
CA THR A 204 -7.15 -7.16 3.21
C THR A 204 -6.81 -5.76 3.68
N LEU A 205 -6.58 -4.85 2.74
CA LEU A 205 -6.58 -3.43 3.06
C LEU A 205 -8.01 -3.02 3.38
N ARG A 206 -8.26 -2.61 4.62
CA ARG A 206 -9.60 -2.19 5.05
C ARG A 206 -9.68 -0.68 5.01
N ASN A 207 -10.81 -0.13 4.58
CA ASN A 207 -11.02 1.32 4.61
C ASN A 207 -10.90 1.88 6.03
N GLU A 208 -11.23 1.09 7.04
CA GLU A 208 -11.02 1.47 8.43
C GLU A 208 -9.54 1.68 8.75
N ASP A 209 -8.59 1.04 8.07
CA ASP A 209 -7.15 1.23 8.31
C ASP A 209 -6.62 2.59 7.78
N ILE A 210 -7.45 3.41 7.12
CA ILE A 210 -7.01 4.69 6.54
C ILE A 210 -6.54 5.70 7.59
N HIS A 211 -7.06 5.63 8.83
CA HIS A 211 -6.59 6.49 9.93
C HIS A 211 -5.15 6.16 10.34
N ARG A 212 -4.62 5.02 9.89
CA ARG A 212 -3.27 4.53 10.17
C ARG A 212 -2.30 4.79 9.02
N VAL A 213 -2.73 5.54 8.01
CA VAL A 213 -1.87 6.01 6.91
C VAL A 213 -0.68 6.76 7.49
N LYS A 214 0.49 6.43 6.96
CA LYS A 214 1.68 7.25 7.11
C LYS A 214 2.00 7.96 5.79
N VAL A 215 2.33 9.23 5.88
CA VAL A 215 2.78 10.07 4.77
C VAL A 215 4.24 10.43 5.02
N ASN A 216 5.13 10.02 4.12
CA ASN A 216 6.57 10.25 4.28
C ASN A 216 7.07 9.83 5.68
N GLY A 217 6.59 8.69 6.17
CA GLY A 217 6.90 8.16 7.51
C GLY A 217 6.14 8.77 8.69
N LYS A 218 5.43 9.90 8.53
CA LYS A 218 4.64 10.55 9.58
C LYS A 218 3.20 10.05 9.60
N THR A 219 2.62 9.83 10.76
CA THR A 219 1.18 9.60 10.94
C THR A 219 0.38 10.86 10.61
N LEU A 220 -0.91 10.71 10.30
CA LEU A 220 -1.80 11.84 10.03
C LEU A 220 -1.87 12.85 11.19
N GLU A 221 -1.63 12.40 12.43
CA GLU A 221 -1.64 13.24 13.63
C GLU A 221 -0.37 14.12 13.76
N GLU A 222 0.72 13.71 13.11
CA GLU A 222 2.01 14.42 13.10
C GLU A 222 2.12 15.44 11.96
N LEU A 223 1.12 15.50 11.07
CA LEU A 223 1.07 16.44 9.95
C LEU A 223 0.47 17.79 10.39
N SER A 224 1.01 18.87 9.84
CA SER A 224 0.40 20.20 9.90
C SER A 224 -0.91 20.25 9.09
N ASP A 225 -1.76 21.24 9.36
CA ASP A 225 -3.02 21.41 8.63
C ASP A 225 -2.82 21.63 7.11
N GLU A 226 -1.71 22.26 6.73
CA GLU A 226 -1.33 22.47 5.32
C GLU A 226 -0.86 21.16 4.66
N GLU A 227 0.01 20.39 5.33
CA GLU A 227 0.41 19.05 4.88
C GLU A 227 -0.80 18.12 4.76
N LEU A 228 -1.74 18.17 5.71
CA LEU A 228 -2.97 17.39 5.66
C LEU A 228 -3.82 17.75 4.44
N ALA A 229 -4.00 19.04 4.14
CA ALA A 229 -4.79 19.46 3.00
C ALA A 229 -4.19 18.97 1.66
N GLU A 230 -2.87 19.06 1.50
CA GLU A 230 -2.17 18.57 0.32
C GLU A 230 -2.26 17.04 0.18
N VAL A 231 -2.04 16.33 1.29
CA VAL A 231 -2.15 14.87 1.35
C VAL A 231 -3.56 14.42 0.99
N TRP A 232 -4.59 15.08 1.52
CA TRP A 232 -5.97 14.71 1.25
C TRP A 232 -6.36 14.94 -0.19
N ASP A 233 -5.87 16.00 -0.83
CA ASP A 233 -6.12 16.20 -2.26
C ASP A 233 -5.53 15.03 -3.06
N LYS A 234 -4.27 14.66 -2.80
CA LYS A 234 -3.56 13.54 -3.45
C LYS A 234 -4.18 12.17 -3.17
N ILE A 235 -4.49 11.85 -1.91
CA ILE A 235 -5.21 10.64 -1.52
C ILE A 235 -6.58 10.63 -2.22
N SER A 236 -7.30 11.75 -2.25
CA SER A 236 -8.60 11.81 -2.90
C SER A 236 -8.49 11.61 -4.41
N GLU A 237 -7.48 12.13 -5.09
CA GLU A 237 -7.28 11.91 -6.52
C GLU A 237 -6.93 10.47 -6.85
N GLU A 238 -6.03 9.87 -6.08
CA GLU A 238 -5.55 8.52 -6.31
C GLU A 238 -6.64 7.47 -6.02
N PHE A 239 -7.46 7.72 -5.00
CA PHE A 239 -8.54 6.84 -4.59
C PHE A 239 -9.94 7.39 -4.89
N LYS A 240 -10.06 8.34 -5.83
CA LYS A 240 -11.34 8.71 -6.46
C LYS A 240 -11.73 7.54 -7.38
N PHE A 241 -12.66 6.72 -6.89
CA PHE A 241 -13.32 5.66 -7.64
C PHE A 241 -14.78 6.02 -7.91
#